data_AF-A0A4R8T8X7-F1
#
_entry.id   AF-A0A4R8T8X7-F1
#
_cell.length_a   1.000
_cell.length_b   1.000
_cell.length_c   1.000
_cell.angle_alpha   90.00
_cell.angle_beta   90.00
_cell.angle_gamma   90.00
#
_symmetry.space_group_name_H-M   'P 1'
#
loop_
_entity.id
_entity.type
_entity.pdbx_description
1 polymer ?
#
loop_
_entity_poly.entity_id
_entity_poly.type
_entity_poly.pdbx_seq_one_letter_code
_entity_poly.pdbx_strand_id
1 'polypeptide(L)'
;MRFTLALLFFLLGLAVAVPVAEPANNKAPATKAAPAKTPAKAPTKAPAKDSSDKKKLVKGINDNIKAGGKEIKSTNDAEKAAKKGDAKGLKKDEKKIGKALDEATKAREKNQKIAGNKDKKLTEGLNKVENAQKGAKKTVDSFTGNPKKDQPKLDSLGKTFAKGKKTNQENLKEAKKNFN
;
A
#
# COMPACT_ATOMS: atom_id res chain seq x y z
N MET A 1 19.57 -32.62 -5.85
CA MET A 1 18.32 -32.47 -5.07
C MET A 1 17.26 -31.87 -5.98
N ARG A 2 16.14 -32.56 -6.16
CA ARG A 2 15.06 -32.19 -7.09
C ARG A 2 14.06 -31.30 -6.33
N PHE A 3 13.76 -30.09 -6.82
CA PHE A 3 12.70 -29.25 -6.26
C PHE A 3 11.48 -29.29 -7.18
N THR A 4 10.42 -29.89 -6.65
CA THR A 4 9.11 -30.02 -7.25
C THR A 4 8.43 -28.65 -7.30
N LEU A 5 8.15 -28.16 -8.50
CA LEU A 5 7.34 -26.97 -8.75
C LEU A 5 5.88 -27.42 -8.91
N ALA A 6 5.03 -27.16 -7.91
CA ALA A 6 3.60 -27.39 -8.03
C ALA A 6 2.93 -26.17 -8.64
N LEU A 7 2.47 -26.35 -9.88
CA LEU A 7 1.55 -25.49 -10.60
C LEU A 7 0.13 -25.99 -10.33
N LEU A 8 -0.85 -25.13 -10.02
CA LEU A 8 -2.24 -25.45 -10.35
C LEU A 8 -3.13 -24.21 -10.49
N PHE A 9 -3.82 -24.21 -11.64
CA PHE A 9 -4.79 -23.25 -12.15
C PHE A 9 -6.12 -23.31 -11.40
N PHE A 10 -6.86 -22.20 -11.40
CA PHE A 10 -8.32 -22.26 -11.46
C PHE A 10 -8.86 -21.23 -12.45
N LEU A 11 -9.77 -21.69 -13.29
CA LEU A 11 -10.38 -21.07 -14.47
C LEU A 11 -11.91 -21.00 -14.22
N LEU A 12 -12.63 -20.21 -15.03
CA LEU A 12 -14.10 -19.99 -15.13
C LEU A 12 -14.71 -18.89 -14.24
N GLY A 13 -15.63 -18.03 -14.71
CA GLY A 13 -16.34 -18.04 -16.00
C GLY A 13 -17.19 -16.79 -16.30
N LEU A 14 -17.58 -16.74 -17.59
CA LEU A 14 -18.65 -16.07 -18.34
C LEU A 14 -19.48 -14.88 -17.77
N ALA A 15 -19.41 -13.78 -18.54
CA ALA A 15 -20.47 -13.07 -19.30
C ALA A 15 -21.89 -12.83 -18.71
N VAL A 16 -22.34 -11.56 -18.77
CA VAL A 16 -23.69 -11.19 -19.28
C VAL A 16 -23.62 -9.84 -20.00
N ALA A 17 -24.09 -9.81 -21.25
CA ALA A 17 -24.33 -8.60 -22.05
C ALA A 17 -25.62 -7.90 -21.58
N VAL A 18 -25.63 -6.57 -21.53
CA VAL A 18 -26.84 -5.79 -21.27
C VAL A 18 -27.31 -5.15 -22.59
N PRO A 19 -28.58 -5.27 -22.98
CA PRO A 19 -29.09 -4.74 -24.24
C PRO A 19 -29.17 -3.20 -24.24
N VAL A 20 -28.83 -2.62 -25.39
CA VAL A 20 -29.10 -1.21 -25.73
C VAL A 20 -30.57 -1.11 -26.15
N ALA A 21 -31.35 -0.33 -25.40
CA ALA A 21 -32.70 0.04 -25.78
C ALA A 21 -32.69 1.35 -26.56
N GLU A 22 -33.22 1.32 -27.79
CA GLU A 22 -33.64 2.49 -28.57
C GLU A 22 -34.87 3.14 -27.91
N PRO A 23 -34.98 4.48 -27.89
CA PRO A 23 -36.27 5.11 -27.66
C PRO A 23 -37.00 5.34 -28.97
N ALA A 24 -38.20 4.75 -29.05
CA ALA A 24 -39.18 4.98 -30.09
C ALA A 24 -39.68 6.44 -30.10
N ASN A 25 -39.78 6.97 -31.32
CA ASN A 25 -40.53 8.16 -31.70
C ASN A 25 -41.98 8.07 -31.18
N ASN A 26 -42.44 9.08 -30.44
CA ASN A 26 -43.87 9.44 -30.37
C ASN A 26 -44.03 10.95 -30.16
N LYS A 27 -44.86 11.55 -31.00
CA LYS A 27 -45.07 12.98 -31.19
C LYS A 27 -46.37 13.42 -30.49
N ALA A 28 -46.29 14.44 -29.63
CA ALA A 28 -47.31 15.45 -29.27
C ALA A 28 -48.58 14.99 -28.48
N PRO A 29 -49.23 15.83 -27.61
CA PRO A 29 -49.43 17.27 -27.80
C PRO A 29 -49.06 18.21 -26.62
N ALA A 30 -48.87 19.47 -27.00
CA ALA A 30 -48.52 20.60 -26.17
C ALA A 30 -49.58 20.90 -25.11
N THR A 31 -49.15 21.01 -23.85
CA THR A 31 -49.92 21.65 -22.77
C THR A 31 -49.01 22.58 -21.96
N LYS A 32 -49.35 23.87 -22.08
CA LYS A 32 -49.10 25.03 -21.20
C LYS A 32 -47.97 24.92 -20.15
N ALA A 33 -46.90 25.67 -20.39
CA ALA A 33 -45.77 25.85 -19.48
C ALA A 33 -46.18 26.52 -18.15
N ALA A 34 -45.80 25.88 -17.04
CA ALA A 34 -45.70 26.50 -15.72
C ALA A 34 -44.27 27.03 -15.52
N PRO A 35 -44.04 28.13 -14.78
CA PRO A 35 -42.71 28.73 -14.65
C PRO A 35 -41.72 27.76 -13.98
N ALA A 36 -40.59 27.55 -14.64
CA ALA A 36 -39.51 26.68 -14.20
C ALA A 36 -38.98 27.13 -12.84
N LYS A 37 -39.15 26.29 -11.82
CA LYS A 37 -38.43 26.42 -10.55
C LYS A 37 -36.95 26.18 -10.84
N THR A 38 -36.14 27.20 -10.62
CA THR A 38 -34.69 27.16 -10.69
C THR A 38 -34.19 25.96 -9.89
N PRO A 39 -33.33 25.07 -10.44
CA PRO A 39 -32.80 23.97 -9.66
C PRO A 39 -31.98 24.57 -8.51
N ALA A 40 -32.41 24.26 -7.27
CA ALA A 40 -31.67 24.63 -6.08
C ALA A 40 -30.24 24.11 -6.23
N LYS A 41 -29.28 25.05 -6.22
CA LYS A 41 -27.86 24.75 -6.23
C LYS A 41 -27.57 23.77 -5.09
N ALA A 42 -27.15 22.56 -5.44
CA ALA A 42 -26.77 21.54 -4.45
C ALA A 42 -25.83 22.18 -3.41
N PRO A 43 -26.03 21.93 -2.10
CA PRO A 43 -25.19 22.51 -1.08
C PRO A 43 -23.75 22.12 -1.40
N THR A 44 -22.94 23.14 -1.69
CA THR A 44 -21.51 22.96 -1.86
C THR A 44 -21.00 22.49 -0.51
N LYS A 45 -20.68 21.19 -0.43
CA LYS A 45 -20.14 20.55 0.78
C LYS A 45 -18.93 21.37 1.22
N ALA A 46 -19.10 22.15 2.28
CA ALA A 46 -17.99 22.86 2.91
C ALA A 46 -16.87 21.85 3.14
N PRO A 47 -15.59 22.19 2.87
CA PRO A 47 -14.50 21.25 3.08
C PRO A 47 -14.54 20.79 4.52
N ALA A 48 -14.81 19.48 4.71
CA ALA A 48 -14.83 18.90 6.04
C ALA A 48 -13.49 19.20 6.70
N LYS A 49 -13.53 19.89 7.84
CA LYS A 49 -12.33 20.18 8.62
C LYS A 49 -11.65 18.85 8.90
N ASP A 50 -10.44 18.65 8.38
CA ASP A 50 -9.71 17.37 8.53
C ASP A 50 -9.74 16.94 10.00
N SER A 51 -10.35 15.79 10.27
CA SER A 51 -10.46 15.24 11.62
C SER A 51 -9.06 15.07 12.22
N SER A 52 -8.95 15.19 13.55
CA SER A 52 -7.65 15.03 14.22
C SER A 52 -7.02 13.66 13.91
N ASP A 53 -7.85 12.64 13.72
CA ASP A 53 -7.46 11.30 13.32
C ASP A 53 -6.90 11.26 11.91
N LYS A 54 -7.55 11.90 10.93
CA LYS A 54 -7.03 11.99 9.56
C LYS A 54 -5.64 12.61 9.53
N LYS A 55 -5.42 13.71 10.26
CA LYS A 55 -4.11 14.36 10.34
C LYS A 55 -3.05 13.44 10.96
N LYS A 56 -3.39 12.77 12.07
CA LYS A 56 -2.49 11.80 12.73
C LYS A 56 -2.17 10.62 11.80
N LEU A 57 -3.15 10.10 11.09
CA LEU A 57 -3.01 8.98 10.16
C LEU A 57 -2.13 9.36 8.96
N VAL A 58 -2.38 10.51 8.32
CA VAL A 58 -1.55 11.02 7.23
C VAL A 58 -0.11 11.23 7.67
N LYS A 59 0.12 11.77 8.88
CA LYS A 59 1.46 11.88 9.45
C LYS A 59 2.10 10.51 9.67
N GLY A 60 1.38 9.57 10.29
CA GLY A 60 1.90 8.23 10.58
C GLY A 60 2.19 7.41 9.32
N ILE A 61 1.41 7.57 8.25
CA ILE A 61 1.71 6.94 6.95
C ILE A 61 2.97 7.56 6.33
N ASN A 62 3.15 8.89 6.42
CA ASN A 62 4.40 9.52 5.98
C ASN A 62 5.62 9.04 6.79
N ASP A 63 5.48 8.88 8.10
CA ASP A 63 6.53 8.34 8.94
C ASP A 63 6.87 6.89 8.54
N ASN A 64 5.87 6.08 8.20
CA ASN A 64 6.10 4.75 7.64
C ASN A 64 6.81 4.77 6.26
N ILE A 65 6.45 5.68 5.36
CA ILE A 65 7.14 5.87 4.06
C ILE A 65 8.61 6.26 4.26
N LYS A 66 8.90 7.13 5.23
CA LYS A 66 10.27 7.52 5.59
C LYS A 66 11.06 6.33 6.11
N ALA A 67 10.48 5.52 6.99
CA ALA A 67 11.08 4.28 7.45
C ALA A 67 11.36 3.31 6.28
N GLY A 68 10.42 3.18 5.34
CA GLY A 68 10.64 2.43 4.09
C GLY A 68 11.80 2.96 3.23
N GLY A 69 12.06 4.27 3.26
CA GLY A 69 13.27 4.85 2.68
C GLY A 69 14.55 4.38 3.36
N LYS A 70 14.55 4.26 4.70
CA LYS A 70 15.67 3.75 5.49
C LYS A 70 15.90 2.25 5.27
N GLU A 71 14.83 1.47 5.17
CA GLU A 71 14.86 0.05 4.83
C GLU A 71 15.59 -0.14 3.49
N ILE A 72 15.13 0.53 2.43
CA ILE A 72 15.74 0.46 1.09
C ILE A 72 17.20 0.91 1.12
N LYS A 73 17.51 2.04 1.77
CA LYS A 73 18.89 2.54 1.84
C LYS A 73 19.81 1.52 2.51
N SER A 74 19.39 0.97 3.64
CA SER A 74 20.21 0.02 4.41
C SER A 74 20.39 -1.30 3.66
N THR A 75 19.37 -1.76 2.92
CA THR A 75 19.49 -2.93 2.03
C THR A 75 20.49 -2.66 0.91
N ASN A 76 20.43 -1.50 0.26
CA ASN A 76 21.38 -1.15 -0.80
C ASN A 76 22.83 -1.07 -0.27
N ASP A 77 23.01 -0.56 0.95
CA ASP A 77 24.33 -0.51 1.60
C ASP A 77 24.83 -1.94 1.93
N ALA A 78 23.96 -2.80 2.45
CA ALA A 78 24.26 -4.21 2.70
C ALA A 78 24.58 -5.00 1.41
N GLU A 79 23.84 -4.78 0.32
CA GLU A 79 24.12 -5.39 -0.99
C GLU A 79 25.51 -4.97 -1.51
N LYS A 80 25.89 -3.70 -1.34
CA LYS A 80 27.23 -3.22 -1.71
C LYS A 80 28.31 -3.88 -0.87
N ALA A 81 28.08 -4.02 0.44
CA ALA A 81 29.01 -4.71 1.33
C ALA A 81 29.16 -6.19 0.95
N ALA A 82 28.06 -6.87 0.68
CA ALA A 82 28.05 -8.27 0.25
C ALA A 82 28.78 -8.46 -1.09
N LYS A 83 28.52 -7.61 -2.09
CA LYS A 83 29.25 -7.65 -3.39
C LYS A 83 30.76 -7.43 -3.24
N LYS A 84 31.18 -6.64 -2.24
CA LYS A 84 32.60 -6.40 -1.91
C LYS A 84 33.22 -7.47 -1.01
N GLY A 85 32.44 -8.44 -0.53
CA GLY A 85 32.89 -9.42 0.46
C GLY A 85 33.13 -8.84 1.86
N ASP A 86 32.66 -7.62 2.14
CA ASP A 86 32.81 -6.96 3.44
C ASP A 86 31.79 -7.50 4.45
N ALA A 87 32.16 -8.58 5.14
CA ALA A 87 31.29 -9.22 6.14
C ALA A 87 31.02 -8.32 7.37
N LYS A 88 31.95 -7.42 7.74
CA LYS A 88 31.76 -6.52 8.89
C LYS A 88 30.77 -5.41 8.54
N GLY A 89 30.93 -4.79 7.36
CA GLY A 89 29.98 -3.83 6.81
C GLY A 89 28.60 -4.44 6.62
N LEU A 90 28.53 -5.65 6.04
CA LEU A 90 27.28 -6.39 5.86
C LEU A 90 26.52 -6.55 7.18
N LYS A 91 27.14 -7.10 8.23
CA LYS A 91 26.50 -7.29 9.54
C LYS A 91 26.01 -5.97 10.15
N LYS A 92 26.75 -4.88 9.94
CA LYS A 92 26.35 -3.55 10.42
C LYS A 92 25.10 -3.06 9.70
N ASP A 93 25.03 -3.25 8.39
CA ASP A 93 23.92 -2.79 7.58
C ASP A 93 22.68 -3.69 7.72
N GLU A 94 22.84 -5.01 7.87
CA GLU A 94 21.77 -5.95 8.24
C GLU A 94 21.06 -5.53 9.55
N LYS A 95 21.83 -5.11 10.57
CA LYS A 95 21.26 -4.56 11.82
C LYS A 95 20.47 -3.27 11.58
N LYS A 96 20.91 -2.41 10.67
CA LYS A 96 20.17 -1.17 10.32
C LYS A 96 18.87 -1.49 9.59
N ILE A 97 18.88 -2.51 8.72
CA ILE A 97 17.66 -3.00 8.07
C ILE A 97 16.65 -3.42 9.13
N GLY A 98 17.05 -4.23 10.11
CA GLY A 98 16.16 -4.65 11.21
C GLY A 98 15.57 -3.47 11.99
N LYS A 99 16.40 -2.49 12.36
CA LYS A 99 15.92 -1.28 13.06
C LYS A 99 14.92 -0.46 12.22
N ALA A 100 15.20 -0.29 10.93
CA ALA A 100 14.31 0.42 10.02
C ALA A 100 12.96 -0.31 9.85
N LEU A 101 12.99 -1.64 9.80
CA LEU A 101 11.81 -2.48 9.75
C LEU A 101 10.98 -2.38 11.04
N ASP A 102 11.61 -2.31 12.20
CA ASP A 102 10.92 -2.10 13.47
C ASP A 102 10.26 -0.71 13.54
N GLU A 103 10.97 0.33 13.08
CA GLU A 103 10.41 1.69 12.95
C GLU A 103 9.18 1.70 12.03
N ALA A 104 9.28 1.06 10.86
CA ALA A 104 8.18 0.96 9.90
C ALA A 104 7.00 0.18 10.51
N THR A 105 7.26 -0.97 11.14
CA THR A 105 6.24 -1.83 11.77
C THR A 105 5.46 -1.04 12.83
N LYS A 106 6.16 -0.34 13.73
CA LYS A 106 5.52 0.51 14.75
C LYS A 106 4.67 1.63 14.14
N ALA A 107 5.13 2.27 13.07
CA ALA A 107 4.36 3.30 12.39
C ALA A 107 3.08 2.73 11.76
N ARG A 108 3.17 1.56 11.10
CA ARG A 108 2.03 0.88 10.49
C ARG A 108 1.02 0.40 11.52
N GLU A 109 1.45 -0.11 12.68
CA GLU A 109 0.55 -0.47 13.80
C GLU A 109 -0.27 0.72 14.29
N LYS A 110 0.39 1.87 14.49
CA LYS A 110 -0.29 3.10 14.88
C LYS A 110 -1.30 3.52 13.81
N ASN A 111 -0.94 3.42 12.53
CA ASN A 111 -1.84 3.72 11.42
C ASN A 111 -3.07 2.80 11.41
N GLN A 112 -2.90 1.49 11.61
CA GLN A 112 -4.03 0.54 11.70
C GLN A 112 -4.94 0.84 12.89
N LYS A 113 -4.38 1.20 14.05
CA LYS A 113 -5.18 1.60 15.22
C LYS A 113 -6.05 2.83 14.95
N ILE A 114 -5.51 3.82 14.23
CA ILE A 114 -6.25 5.04 13.89
C ILE A 114 -7.27 4.76 12.77
N ALA A 115 -6.86 4.01 11.74
CA ALA A 115 -7.71 3.68 10.61
C ALA A 115 -8.89 2.79 11.03
N GLY A 116 -8.65 1.84 11.93
CA GLY A 116 -9.62 0.82 12.33
C GLY A 116 -10.21 0.13 11.11
N ASN A 117 -11.54 0.02 11.07
CA ASN A 117 -12.30 -0.43 9.90
C ASN A 117 -13.07 0.73 9.22
N LYS A 118 -12.70 2.00 9.50
CA LYS A 118 -13.43 3.17 9.01
C LYS A 118 -13.33 3.33 7.48
N ASP A 119 -12.25 2.83 6.88
CA ASP A 119 -12.03 2.80 5.44
C ASP A 119 -11.49 1.43 5.05
N LYS A 120 -12.30 0.65 4.31
CA LYS A 120 -11.96 -0.73 3.92
C LYS A 120 -10.71 -0.80 3.06
N LYS A 121 -10.57 0.12 2.10
CA LYS A 121 -9.46 0.10 1.14
C LYS A 121 -8.15 0.49 1.82
N LEU A 122 -8.18 1.46 2.72
CA LEU A 122 -7.04 1.83 3.54
C LEU A 122 -6.64 0.69 4.48
N THR A 123 -7.61 0.03 5.10
CA THR A 123 -7.38 -1.12 5.99
C THR A 123 -6.71 -2.27 5.25
N GLU A 124 -7.24 -2.65 4.08
CA GLU A 124 -6.63 -3.66 3.20
C GLU A 124 -5.21 -3.28 2.77
N GLY A 125 -5.00 -2.01 2.41
CA GLY A 125 -3.70 -1.49 2.06
C GLY A 125 -2.68 -1.55 3.20
N LEU A 126 -3.09 -1.24 4.44
CA LEU A 126 -2.25 -1.37 5.63
C LEU A 126 -1.94 -2.84 5.94
N ASN A 127 -2.91 -3.76 5.75
CA ASN A 127 -2.71 -5.20 5.95
C ASN A 127 -1.75 -5.80 4.90
N LYS A 128 -1.78 -5.31 3.66
CA LYS A 128 -0.78 -5.66 2.64
C LYS A 128 0.63 -5.28 3.09
N VAL A 129 0.80 -4.10 3.67
CA VAL A 129 2.09 -3.64 4.23
C VAL A 129 2.51 -4.53 5.39
N GLU A 130 1.60 -4.86 6.31
CA GLU A 130 1.87 -5.75 7.44
C GLU A 130 2.40 -7.12 6.98
N ASN A 131 1.74 -7.74 6.01
CA ASN A 131 2.16 -9.05 5.50
C ASN A 131 3.55 -9.00 4.85
N ALA A 132 3.84 -7.92 4.09
CA ALA A 132 5.17 -7.69 3.54
C ALA A 132 6.22 -7.51 4.65
N GLN A 133 5.91 -6.74 5.70
CA GLN A 133 6.79 -6.52 6.85
C GLN A 133 7.05 -7.82 7.63
N LYS A 134 6.04 -8.67 7.83
CA LYS A 134 6.20 -10.00 8.46
C LYS A 134 7.13 -10.89 7.64
N GLY A 135 6.97 -10.92 6.31
CA GLY A 135 7.87 -11.64 5.41
C GLY A 135 9.29 -11.10 5.48
N ALA A 136 9.45 -9.78 5.42
CA ALA A 136 10.73 -9.11 5.54
C ALA A 136 11.42 -9.41 6.89
N LYS A 137 10.67 -9.46 8.00
CA LYS A 137 11.22 -9.76 9.33
C LYS A 137 11.81 -11.16 9.38
N LYS A 138 11.10 -12.16 8.84
CA LYS A 138 11.62 -13.54 8.72
C LYS A 138 12.92 -13.57 7.92
N THR A 139 13.00 -12.83 6.81
CA THR A 139 14.23 -12.74 6.02
C THR A 139 15.37 -12.10 6.80
N VAL A 140 15.11 -10.98 7.49
CA VAL A 140 16.10 -10.27 8.32
C VAL A 140 16.63 -11.16 9.44
N ASP A 141 15.74 -11.89 10.12
CA ASP A 141 16.10 -12.81 11.19
C ASP A 141 16.92 -14.02 10.69
N SER A 142 16.83 -14.32 9.40
CA SER A 142 17.59 -15.41 8.76
C SER A 142 18.98 -14.99 8.27
N PHE A 143 19.38 -13.72 8.39
CA PHE A 143 20.69 -13.26 7.95
C PHE A 143 21.80 -13.95 8.75
N THR A 144 22.86 -14.31 8.03
CA THR A 144 24.03 -15.00 8.60
C THR A 144 25.24 -14.09 8.72
N GLY A 145 25.18 -12.89 8.12
CA GLY A 145 26.32 -12.00 7.92
C GLY A 145 27.37 -12.57 6.96
N ASN A 146 26.97 -13.52 6.10
CA ASN A 146 27.83 -14.09 5.08
C ASN A 146 27.45 -13.52 3.70
N PRO A 147 28.35 -12.78 3.03
CA PRO A 147 28.08 -12.15 1.74
C PRO A 147 27.43 -13.06 0.70
N LYS A 148 27.95 -14.28 0.50
CA LYS A 148 27.45 -15.20 -0.53
C LYS A 148 26.07 -15.77 -0.17
N LYS A 149 25.82 -16.02 1.11
CA LYS A 149 24.53 -16.60 1.57
C LYS A 149 23.42 -15.57 1.66
N ASP A 150 23.77 -14.34 2.00
CA ASP A 150 22.78 -13.29 2.28
C ASP A 150 22.50 -12.39 1.07
N GLN A 151 23.37 -12.35 0.04
CA GLN A 151 23.12 -11.63 -1.22
C GLN A 151 21.72 -11.90 -1.84
N PRO A 152 21.30 -13.16 -2.09
CA PRO A 152 19.98 -13.40 -2.71
C PRO A 152 18.82 -12.95 -1.81
N LYS A 153 19.00 -13.01 -0.48
CA LYS A 153 18.01 -12.54 0.48
C LYS A 153 17.90 -11.01 0.42
N LEU A 154 19.03 -10.31 0.37
CA LEU A 154 19.09 -8.85 0.24
C LEU A 154 18.39 -8.38 -1.04
N ASP A 155 18.66 -9.00 -2.19
CA ASP A 155 18.03 -8.67 -3.46
C ASP A 155 16.49 -8.81 -3.39
N SER A 156 16.01 -9.89 -2.75
CA SER A 156 14.57 -10.11 -2.51
C SER A 156 13.98 -9.08 -1.55
N LEU A 157 14.73 -8.74 -0.51
CA LEU A 157 14.32 -7.77 0.50
C LEU A 157 14.21 -6.35 -0.08
N GLY A 158 15.15 -5.96 -0.95
CA GLY A 158 15.11 -4.69 -1.66
C GLY A 158 13.83 -4.52 -2.49
N LYS A 159 13.43 -5.57 -3.23
CA LYS A 159 12.15 -5.61 -3.97
C LYS A 159 10.94 -5.51 -3.04
N THR A 160 10.99 -6.20 -1.90
CA THR A 160 9.92 -6.20 -0.90
C THR A 160 9.71 -4.80 -0.32
N PHE A 161 10.79 -4.13 0.09
CA PHE A 161 10.71 -2.76 0.63
C PHE A 161 10.29 -1.73 -0.42
N ALA A 162 10.75 -1.85 -1.66
CA ALA A 162 10.30 -0.99 -2.74
C ALA A 162 8.77 -1.09 -2.97
N LYS A 163 8.24 -2.32 -3.02
CA LYS A 163 6.80 -2.55 -3.13
C LYS A 163 6.05 -2.04 -1.90
N GLY A 164 6.54 -2.33 -0.68
CA GLY A 164 5.93 -1.86 0.57
C GLY A 164 5.86 -0.34 0.66
N LYS A 165 6.93 0.37 0.26
CA LYS A 165 6.93 1.84 0.19
C LYS A 165 5.89 2.35 -0.80
N LYS A 166 5.76 1.73 -1.98
CA LYS A 166 4.73 2.09 -2.97
C LYS A 166 3.32 1.90 -2.41
N THR A 167 3.04 0.77 -1.77
CA THR A 167 1.75 0.52 -1.11
C THR A 167 1.45 1.59 -0.07
N ASN A 168 2.44 2.01 0.73
CA ASN A 168 2.23 3.10 1.69
C ASN A 168 1.96 4.46 1.02
N GLN A 169 2.56 4.74 -0.13
CA GLN A 169 2.22 5.93 -0.92
C GLN A 169 0.79 5.88 -1.46
N GLU A 170 0.29 4.70 -1.81
CA GLU A 170 -1.11 4.49 -2.20
C GLU A 170 -2.04 4.69 -0.99
N ASN A 171 -1.70 4.11 0.17
CA ASN A 171 -2.40 4.32 1.43
C ASN A 171 -2.46 5.80 1.83
N LEU A 172 -1.37 6.56 1.59
CA LEU A 172 -1.34 8.00 1.85
C LEU A 172 -2.33 8.76 0.97
N LYS A 173 -2.42 8.41 -0.32
CA LYS A 173 -3.39 9.01 -1.24
C LYS A 173 -4.82 8.69 -0.80
N GLU A 174 -5.07 7.45 -0.40
CA GLU A 174 -6.36 7.00 0.11
C GLU A 174 -6.75 7.77 1.38
N ALA A 175 -5.85 7.82 2.39
CA ALA A 175 -6.10 8.52 3.64
C ALA A 175 -6.36 10.03 3.45
N LYS A 176 -5.68 10.68 2.49
CA LYS A 176 -5.94 12.10 2.19
C LYS A 176 -7.32 12.33 1.56
N LYS A 177 -7.76 11.42 0.70
CA LYS A 177 -8.98 11.58 -0.09
C LYS A 177 -10.24 11.10 0.63
N ASN A 178 -10.16 9.93 1.28
CA ASN A 178 -11.35 9.15 1.64
C ASN A 178 -11.51 8.95 3.15
N PHE A 179 -10.44 9.08 3.93
CA PHE A 179 -10.53 8.96 5.39
C PHE A 179 -11.07 10.26 6.00
N ASN A 180 -12.17 10.14 6.77
CA ASN A 180 -12.82 11.25 7.45
C ASN A 180 -13.07 10.90 8.92
#